data_AF-A0A951HZA7-F1
#
_entry.id   AF-A0A951HZA7-F1
#
_cell.length_a   1.000
_cell.length_b   1.000
_cell.length_c   1.000
_cell.angle_alpha   90.00
_cell.angle_beta   90.00
_cell.angle_gamma   90.00
#
_symmetry.space_group_name_H-M   'P 1'
#
loop_
_entity.id
_entity.type
_entity.pdbx_description
1 polymer ?
#
loop_
_entity_poly.entity_id
_entity_poly.type
_entity_poly.pdbx_seq_one_letter_code
_entity_poly.pdbx_strand_id
1 'polypeptide(L)'
;HPADRDEVVNNFRKAMATGQDLYEAEYRIVRPDGEIRWIFGRGRVFRDKDGVPQRYSGVDIDITARKKYEEHLAFTTRELSHRTKNILAVVQAMIRQISQRAKNLPEFEERLYGCISALAHSHDLLVASDWQGADLRGLLELQLTPFGAAEQELDAARFHIDGPDASLAPQAAQLIGLALHELATNAAKHGALSVQKGVVDVTWSDDGKGGINLVWRERGGPKVTPPKATGFGHVVLKRMAASLDATVSLEFPPDGVVWTMPIDAKYLVRA
;
A
#
# COMPACT_ATOMS: atom_id res chain seq x y z
N HIS A 1 20.22 -32.11 -10.21
CA HIS A 1 19.92 -31.67 -8.83
C HIS A 1 19.26 -32.82 -8.08
N PRO A 2 19.55 -33.08 -6.80
CA PRO A 2 19.02 -34.25 -6.08
C PRO A 2 17.50 -34.39 -6.16
N ALA A 3 16.76 -33.29 -6.01
CA ALA A 3 15.30 -33.30 -6.05
C ALA A 3 14.67 -33.62 -7.42
N ASP A 4 15.41 -33.43 -8.52
CA ASP A 4 14.88 -33.60 -9.88
C ASP A 4 15.41 -34.90 -10.52
N ARG A 5 16.41 -35.54 -9.89
CA ARG A 5 17.21 -36.60 -10.50
C ARG A 5 16.37 -37.82 -10.88
N ASP A 6 15.55 -38.30 -9.95
CA ASP A 6 14.78 -39.52 -10.14
C ASP A 6 13.72 -39.34 -11.22
N GLU A 7 13.05 -38.18 -11.24
CA GLU A 7 12.07 -37.85 -12.25
C GLU A 7 12.69 -37.77 -13.65
N VAL A 8 13.79 -37.01 -13.81
CA VAL A 8 14.49 -36.83 -15.08
C VAL A 8 14.98 -38.17 -15.64
N VAL A 9 15.61 -38.99 -14.79
CA VAL A 9 16.15 -40.31 -15.19
C VAL A 9 15.00 -41.25 -15.59
N ASN A 10 13.90 -41.26 -14.84
CA ASN A 10 12.76 -42.12 -15.16
C ASN A 10 12.06 -41.70 -16.45
N ASN A 11 11.88 -40.39 -16.67
CA ASN A 11 11.28 -39.86 -17.90
C ASN A 11 12.17 -40.16 -19.13
N PHE A 12 13.49 -40.05 -18.98
CA PHE A 12 14.42 -40.40 -20.04
C PHE A 12 14.38 -41.90 -20.38
N ARG A 13 14.40 -42.78 -19.35
CA ARG A 13 14.27 -44.23 -19.55
C ARG A 13 12.96 -44.60 -20.25
N LYS A 14 11.85 -43.95 -19.87
CA LYS A 14 10.55 -44.14 -20.54
C LYS A 14 10.64 -43.74 -22.01
N ALA A 15 11.17 -42.57 -22.34
CA ALA A 15 11.34 -42.14 -23.74
C ALA A 15 12.20 -43.12 -24.58
N MET A 16 13.23 -43.72 -23.96
CA MET A 16 14.05 -44.74 -24.62
C MET A 16 13.31 -46.08 -24.80
N ALA A 17 12.41 -46.44 -23.89
CA ALA A 17 11.65 -47.69 -23.93
C ALA A 17 10.35 -47.62 -24.75
N THR A 18 9.74 -46.44 -24.90
CA THR A 18 8.47 -46.25 -25.62
C THR A 18 8.70 -45.68 -27.03
N GLY A 19 7.69 -45.79 -27.91
CA GLY A 19 7.71 -45.15 -29.24
C GLY A 19 7.56 -43.62 -29.22
N GLN A 20 7.71 -42.96 -28.07
CA GLN A 20 7.77 -41.50 -28.01
C GLN A 20 9.17 -41.02 -28.39
N ASP A 21 9.31 -40.55 -29.61
CA ASP A 21 10.60 -40.08 -30.10
C ASP A 21 11.07 -38.78 -29.44
N LEU A 22 10.16 -37.92 -28.98
CA LEU A 22 10.48 -36.60 -28.44
C LEU A 22 10.57 -36.64 -26.91
N TYR A 23 11.71 -36.19 -26.37
CA TYR A 23 11.93 -35.94 -24.96
C TYR A 23 12.03 -34.43 -24.73
N GLU A 24 11.22 -33.90 -23.82
CA GLU A 24 11.29 -32.53 -23.33
C GLU A 24 11.21 -32.53 -21.81
N ALA A 25 12.12 -31.83 -21.14
CA ALA A 25 12.12 -31.67 -19.70
C ALA A 25 12.78 -30.37 -19.27
N GLU A 26 12.27 -29.77 -18.20
CA GLU A 26 12.94 -28.70 -17.48
C GLU A 26 13.44 -29.24 -16.15
N TYR A 27 14.73 -29.10 -15.88
CA TYR A 27 15.33 -29.66 -14.68
C TYR A 27 16.52 -28.83 -14.20
N ARG A 28 16.85 -28.96 -12.92
CA ARG A 28 17.98 -28.25 -12.34
C ARG A 28 19.25 -29.10 -12.39
N ILE A 29 20.36 -28.47 -12.76
CA ILE A 29 21.71 -28.99 -12.57
C ILE A 29 22.40 -28.23 -11.45
N VAL A 30 23.38 -28.87 -10.81
CA VAL A 30 24.29 -28.23 -9.85
C VAL A 30 25.66 -28.23 -10.54
N ARG A 31 26.23 -27.05 -10.77
CA ARG A 31 27.55 -26.89 -11.36
C ARG A 31 28.64 -27.24 -10.34
N PRO A 32 29.90 -27.47 -10.77
CA PRO A 32 31.00 -27.79 -9.86
C PRO A 32 31.27 -26.72 -8.79
N ASP A 33 30.94 -25.46 -9.07
CA ASP A 33 31.00 -24.33 -8.13
C ASP A 33 29.81 -24.26 -7.15
N GLY A 34 28.86 -25.19 -7.25
CA GLY A 34 27.65 -25.24 -6.45
C GLY A 34 26.48 -24.44 -7.02
N GLU A 35 26.66 -23.70 -8.13
CA GLU A 35 25.60 -22.90 -8.73
C GLU A 35 24.48 -23.80 -9.30
N ILE A 36 23.23 -23.45 -9.02
CA ILE A 36 22.06 -24.11 -9.60
C ILE A 36 21.68 -23.44 -10.92
N ARG A 37 21.55 -24.24 -11.99
CA ARG A 37 21.06 -23.79 -13.29
C ARG A 37 19.83 -24.58 -13.71
N TRP A 38 18.86 -23.89 -14.30
CA TRP A 38 17.72 -24.51 -14.95
C TRP A 38 18.05 -24.81 -16.41
N ILE A 39 17.83 -26.05 -16.81
CA ILE A 39 18.07 -26.53 -18.16
C ILE A 39 16.73 -26.95 -18.78
N PHE A 40 16.48 -26.48 -19.99
CA PHE A 40 15.47 -27.06 -20.88
C PHE A 40 16.18 -28.04 -21.82
N GLY A 41 15.99 -29.33 -21.55
CA GLY A 41 16.49 -30.40 -22.40
C GLY A 41 15.42 -30.77 -23.42
N ARG A 42 15.76 -30.70 -24.70
CA ARG A 42 14.91 -31.21 -25.79
C ARG A 42 15.73 -32.12 -26.68
N GLY A 43 15.27 -33.35 -26.89
CA GLY A 43 15.96 -34.28 -27.75
C GLY A 43 15.05 -35.32 -28.38
N ARG A 44 15.61 -36.00 -29.38
CA ARG A 44 14.92 -37.04 -30.14
C ARG A 44 15.68 -38.35 -30.13
N VAL A 45 14.95 -39.44 -29.95
CA VAL A 45 15.45 -40.80 -30.17
C VAL A 45 15.29 -41.16 -31.65
N PHE A 46 16.37 -41.63 -32.28
CA PHE A 46 16.38 -42.18 -33.62
C PHE A 46 16.39 -43.70 -33.51
N ARG A 47 15.42 -44.34 -34.16
CA ARG A 47 15.21 -45.79 -34.14
C ARG A 47 15.37 -46.36 -35.54
N ASP A 48 15.72 -47.63 -35.61
CA ASP A 48 15.70 -48.37 -36.88
C ASP A 48 14.31 -48.88 -37.24
N LYS A 49 14.21 -49.60 -38.36
CA LYS A 49 12.98 -50.19 -38.89
C LYS A 49 12.30 -51.18 -37.93
N ASP A 50 13.05 -51.74 -36.99
CA ASP A 50 12.57 -52.73 -36.01
C ASP A 50 12.22 -52.05 -34.67
N GLY A 51 12.30 -50.70 -34.62
CA GLY A 51 11.94 -49.89 -33.46
C GLY A 51 13.03 -49.75 -32.40
N VAL A 52 14.24 -50.26 -32.66
CA VAL A 52 15.34 -50.28 -31.70
C VAL A 52 16.02 -48.89 -31.64
N PRO A 53 16.20 -48.29 -30.45
CA PRO A 53 16.92 -47.02 -30.31
C PRO A 53 18.38 -47.15 -30.75
N GLN A 54 18.80 -46.37 -31.74
CA GLN A 54 20.19 -46.32 -32.21
C GLN A 54 20.94 -45.07 -31.74
N ARG A 55 20.25 -43.95 -31.60
CA ARG A 55 20.87 -42.68 -31.21
C ARG A 55 19.90 -41.78 -30.48
N TYR A 56 20.40 -41.05 -29.50
CA TYR A 56 19.72 -39.89 -28.92
C TYR A 56 20.46 -38.62 -29.33
N SER A 57 19.74 -37.60 -29.78
CA SER A 57 20.32 -36.28 -30.09
C SER A 57 19.43 -35.20 -29.48
N GLY A 58 20.01 -34.29 -28.72
CA GLY A 58 19.28 -33.20 -28.09
C GLY A 58 20.12 -31.96 -27.85
N VAL A 59 19.44 -30.92 -27.40
CA VAL A 59 20.03 -29.66 -26.95
C VAL A 59 19.64 -29.42 -25.50
N ASP A 60 20.60 -28.92 -24.73
CA ASP A 60 20.39 -28.45 -23.36
C ASP A 60 20.53 -26.92 -23.36
N ILE A 61 19.42 -26.24 -23.12
CA ILE A 61 19.36 -24.76 -23.15
C ILE A 61 19.32 -24.26 -21.71
N ASP A 62 20.26 -23.40 -21.32
CA ASP A 62 20.21 -22.71 -20.03
C ASP A 62 19.03 -21.72 -20.04
N ILE A 63 18.01 -22.02 -19.25
CA ILE A 63 16.80 -21.21 -19.07
C ILE A 63 16.77 -20.55 -17.68
N THR A 64 17.91 -20.49 -16.98
CA THR A 64 18.00 -19.93 -15.62
C THR A 64 17.51 -18.49 -15.56
N ALA A 65 17.89 -17.66 -16.54
CA ALA A 65 17.41 -16.27 -16.61
C ALA A 65 15.88 -16.23 -16.74
N ARG A 66 15.31 -17.05 -17.63
CA ARG A 66 13.85 -17.14 -17.83
C ARG A 66 13.13 -17.54 -16.54
N LYS A 67 13.62 -18.55 -15.84
CA LYS A 67 13.05 -19.02 -14.56
C LYS A 67 13.12 -17.95 -13.48
N LYS A 68 14.23 -17.22 -13.36
CA LYS A 68 14.36 -16.08 -12.43
C LYS A 68 13.35 -14.96 -12.75
N TYR A 69 13.13 -14.66 -14.03
CA TYR A 69 12.10 -13.70 -14.44
C TYR A 69 10.68 -14.19 -14.14
N GLU A 70 10.36 -15.47 -14.40
CA GLU A 70 9.08 -16.08 -14.06
C GLU A 70 8.81 -16.00 -12.53
N GLU A 71 9.80 -16.32 -11.71
CA GLU A 71 9.71 -16.24 -10.24
C GLU A 71 9.51 -14.80 -9.76
N HIS A 72 10.29 -13.85 -10.29
CA HIS A 72 10.17 -12.44 -9.96
C HIS A 72 8.79 -11.89 -10.36
N LEU A 73 8.31 -12.20 -11.57
CA LEU A 73 6.98 -11.79 -12.03
C LEU A 73 5.86 -12.38 -11.15
N ALA A 74 5.97 -13.66 -10.77
CA ALA A 74 5.01 -14.31 -9.89
C ALA A 74 5.03 -13.74 -8.47
N PHE A 75 6.19 -13.30 -7.97
CA PHE A 75 6.30 -12.58 -6.72
C PHE A 75 5.61 -11.22 -6.80
N THR A 76 5.98 -10.39 -7.79
CA THR A 76 5.41 -9.05 -7.99
C THR A 76 3.89 -9.11 -8.18
N THR A 77 3.38 -10.07 -8.95
CA THR A 77 1.93 -10.25 -9.17
C THR A 77 1.18 -10.59 -7.88
N ARG A 78 1.79 -11.43 -7.02
CA ARG A 78 1.21 -11.76 -5.70
C ARG A 78 1.18 -10.53 -4.79
N GLU A 79 2.26 -9.75 -4.79
CA GLU A 79 2.34 -8.53 -4.00
C GLU A 79 1.29 -7.50 -4.44
N LEU A 80 1.17 -7.25 -5.75
CA LEU A 80 0.13 -6.39 -6.31
C LEU A 80 -1.27 -6.88 -5.91
N SER A 81 -1.55 -8.18 -6.07
CA SER A 81 -2.84 -8.76 -5.70
C SER A 81 -3.16 -8.57 -4.21
N HIS A 82 -2.16 -8.69 -3.34
CA HIS A 82 -2.33 -8.44 -1.91
C HIS A 82 -2.65 -6.96 -1.64
N ARG A 83 -1.91 -6.02 -2.27
CA ARG A 83 -2.15 -4.59 -2.13
C ARG A 83 -3.55 -4.19 -2.62
N THR A 84 -3.99 -4.70 -3.76
CA THR A 84 -5.35 -4.46 -4.28
C THR A 84 -6.42 -4.95 -3.30
N LYS A 85 -6.26 -6.16 -2.73
CA LYS A 85 -7.19 -6.68 -1.71
C LYS A 85 -7.27 -5.77 -0.48
N ASN A 86 -6.14 -5.20 -0.05
CA ASN A 86 -6.11 -4.27 1.07
C ASN A 86 -6.90 -2.99 0.77
N ILE A 87 -6.70 -2.39 -0.41
CA ILE A 87 -7.45 -1.18 -0.82
C ILE A 87 -8.95 -1.47 -0.90
N LEU A 88 -9.34 -2.61 -1.48
CA LEU A 88 -10.74 -3.01 -1.55
C LEU A 88 -11.36 -3.19 -0.17
N ALA A 89 -10.63 -3.78 0.78
CA ALA A 89 -11.10 -3.93 2.17
C ALA A 89 -11.32 -2.57 2.85
N VAL A 90 -10.44 -1.59 2.58
CA VAL A 90 -10.58 -0.21 3.06
C VAL A 90 -11.83 0.44 2.46
N VAL A 91 -12.03 0.35 1.14
CA VAL A 91 -13.21 0.89 0.46
C VAL A 91 -14.51 0.24 0.96
N GLN A 92 -14.53 -1.08 1.13
CA GLN A 92 -15.70 -1.80 1.67
C GLN A 92 -16.02 -1.35 3.11
N ALA A 93 -15.00 -1.13 3.93
CA ALA A 93 -15.18 -0.61 5.28
C ALA A 93 -15.77 0.81 5.25
N MET A 94 -15.29 1.68 4.34
CA MET A 94 -15.82 3.02 4.14
C MET A 94 -17.30 2.97 3.78
N ILE A 95 -17.67 2.22 2.73
CA ILE A 95 -19.05 2.10 2.26
C ILE A 95 -19.97 1.67 3.40
N ARG A 96 -19.64 0.54 4.06
CA ARG A 96 -20.46 0.00 5.16
C ARG A 96 -20.69 1.04 6.25
N GLN A 97 -19.68 1.84 6.55
CA GLN A 97 -19.72 2.79 7.64
C GLN A 97 -20.45 4.08 7.29
N ILE A 98 -20.31 4.58 6.06
CA ILE A 98 -21.05 5.75 5.56
C ILE A 98 -22.54 5.38 5.44
N SER A 99 -22.86 4.19 4.90
CA SER A 99 -24.25 3.71 4.79
C SER A 99 -24.98 3.63 6.13
N GLN A 100 -24.28 3.28 7.21
CA GLN A 100 -24.90 3.18 8.55
C GLN A 100 -25.29 4.55 9.16
N ARG A 101 -24.84 5.66 8.57
CA ARG A 101 -24.92 6.99 9.22
C ARG A 101 -25.46 8.09 8.35
N ALA A 102 -25.35 7.97 7.03
CA ALA A 102 -25.94 8.93 6.12
C ALA A 102 -27.45 8.99 6.35
N LYS A 103 -27.99 10.21 6.46
CA LYS A 103 -29.42 10.42 6.71
C LYS A 103 -30.24 10.22 5.44
N ASN A 104 -29.61 10.39 4.29
CA ASN A 104 -30.21 10.31 2.97
C ASN A 104 -29.16 9.95 1.90
N LEU A 105 -29.63 9.65 0.70
CA LEU A 105 -28.78 9.28 -0.43
C LEU A 105 -27.80 10.40 -0.85
N PRO A 106 -28.20 11.68 -0.95
CA PRO A 106 -27.25 12.75 -1.28
C PRO A 106 -26.08 12.88 -0.29
N GLU A 107 -26.34 12.79 1.02
CA GLU A 107 -25.28 12.81 2.04
C GLU A 107 -24.36 11.59 1.91
N PHE A 108 -24.92 10.41 1.58
CA PHE A 108 -24.12 9.21 1.34
C PHE A 108 -23.18 9.40 0.15
N GLU A 109 -23.68 9.89 -0.98
CA GLU A 109 -22.91 10.11 -2.21
C GLU A 109 -21.80 11.13 -2.02
N GLU A 110 -22.10 12.29 -1.43
CA GLU A 110 -21.12 13.34 -1.13
C GLU A 110 -19.96 12.79 -0.29
N ARG A 111 -20.28 12.05 0.78
CA ARG A 111 -19.26 11.49 1.68
C ARG A 111 -18.47 10.37 1.05
N LEU A 112 -19.12 9.50 0.29
CA LEU A 112 -18.43 8.40 -0.38
C LEU A 112 -17.46 8.93 -1.42
N TYR A 113 -17.89 9.91 -2.22
CA TYR A 113 -17.06 10.52 -3.26
C TYR A 113 -15.83 11.22 -2.66
N GLY A 114 -16.01 12.04 -1.62
CA GLY A 114 -14.90 12.73 -0.95
C GLY A 114 -13.85 11.74 -0.42
N CYS A 115 -14.32 10.67 0.23
CA CYS A 115 -13.46 9.64 0.81
C CYS A 115 -12.69 8.81 -0.25
N ILE A 116 -13.35 8.44 -1.36
CA ILE A 116 -12.70 7.76 -2.48
C ILE A 116 -11.66 8.68 -3.12
N SER A 117 -11.97 9.97 -3.28
CA SER A 117 -11.04 10.95 -3.84
C SER A 117 -9.80 11.12 -2.96
N ALA A 118 -9.97 11.23 -1.64
CA ALA A 118 -8.87 11.29 -0.68
C ALA A 118 -7.96 10.06 -0.72
N LEU A 119 -8.56 8.87 -0.88
CA LEU A 119 -7.83 7.61 -1.04
C LEU A 119 -7.07 7.58 -2.37
N ALA A 120 -7.67 8.06 -3.46
CA ALA A 120 -7.04 8.14 -4.77
C ALA A 120 -5.82 9.08 -4.75
N HIS A 121 -5.95 10.27 -4.17
CA HIS A 121 -4.84 11.21 -4.00
C HIS A 121 -3.66 10.61 -3.23
N SER A 122 -3.93 9.90 -2.13
CA SER A 122 -2.89 9.22 -1.35
C SER A 122 -2.25 8.09 -2.16
N HIS A 123 -3.02 7.41 -3.01
CA HIS A 123 -2.52 6.37 -3.91
C HIS A 123 -1.63 6.95 -5.01
N ASP A 124 -2.01 8.07 -5.61
CA ASP A 124 -1.23 8.73 -6.67
C ASP A 124 0.13 9.22 -6.15
N LEU A 125 0.19 9.75 -4.93
CA LEU A 125 1.47 10.09 -4.27
C LEU A 125 2.39 8.87 -4.10
N LEU A 126 1.82 7.70 -3.78
CA LEU A 126 2.60 6.47 -3.65
C LEU A 126 3.06 5.91 -4.99
N VAL A 127 2.27 6.09 -6.04
CA VAL A 127 2.68 5.73 -7.40
C VAL A 127 3.80 6.66 -7.89
N ALA A 128 3.69 7.96 -7.65
CA ALA A 128 4.69 8.95 -8.07
C ALA A 128 6.06 8.79 -7.37
N SER A 129 6.08 8.11 -6.22
CA SER A 129 7.27 7.85 -5.41
C SER A 129 7.81 6.42 -5.56
N ASP A 130 7.40 5.69 -6.61
CA ASP A 130 7.74 4.28 -6.82
C ASP A 130 7.48 3.40 -5.58
N TRP A 131 6.43 3.75 -4.81
CA TRP A 131 6.07 3.10 -3.56
C TRP A 131 7.15 3.13 -2.47
N GLN A 132 8.14 4.00 -2.57
CA GLN A 132 9.16 4.13 -1.52
C GLN A 132 8.61 4.82 -0.28
N GLY A 133 7.61 5.69 -0.44
CA GLY A 133 6.92 6.38 0.65
C GLY A 133 6.34 7.71 0.20
N ALA A 134 5.64 8.42 1.07
CA ALA A 134 5.09 9.74 0.76
C ALA A 134 5.63 10.78 1.72
N ASP A 135 6.07 11.91 1.19
CA ASP A 135 6.40 13.08 2.01
C ASP A 135 5.17 13.53 2.82
N LEU A 136 5.34 13.70 4.13
CA LEU A 136 4.25 14.03 5.04
C LEU A 136 3.69 15.43 4.76
N ARG A 137 4.57 16.39 4.43
CA ARG A 137 4.14 17.76 4.11
C ARG A 137 3.30 17.77 2.83
N GLY A 138 3.79 17.15 1.75
CA GLY A 138 3.05 17.02 0.50
C GLY A 138 1.73 16.28 0.66
N LEU A 139 1.67 15.25 1.51
CA LEU A 139 0.42 14.57 1.85
C LEU A 139 -0.57 15.51 2.55
N LEU A 140 -0.11 16.30 3.53
CA LEU A 140 -0.93 17.27 4.23
C LEU A 140 -1.50 18.34 3.29
N GLU A 141 -0.62 18.94 2.48
CA GLU A 141 -1.01 19.94 1.49
C GLU A 141 -2.07 19.38 0.54
N LEU A 142 -1.82 18.20 -0.05
CA LEU A 142 -2.75 17.56 -0.98
C LEU A 142 -4.13 17.27 -0.37
N GLN A 143 -4.19 16.87 0.91
CA GLN A 143 -5.46 16.61 1.60
C GLN A 143 -6.18 17.89 2.03
N LEU A 144 -5.45 18.99 2.21
CA LEU A 144 -5.99 20.27 2.67
C LEU A 144 -6.34 21.24 1.53
N THR A 145 -5.78 21.05 0.32
CA THR A 145 -6.07 21.89 -0.86
C THR A 145 -7.57 22.04 -1.13
N PRO A 146 -8.41 20.98 -1.10
CA PRO A 146 -9.85 21.11 -1.33
C PRO A 146 -10.58 22.01 -0.32
N PHE A 147 -9.92 22.36 0.79
CA PHE A 147 -10.44 23.20 1.87
C PHE A 147 -9.79 24.59 1.90
N GLY A 148 -9.03 24.95 0.86
CA GLY A 148 -8.41 26.28 0.68
C GLY A 148 -6.93 26.36 1.02
N ALA A 149 -6.27 25.26 1.42
CA ALA A 149 -4.83 25.30 1.62
C ALA A 149 -4.11 25.55 0.28
N ALA A 150 -3.45 26.71 0.17
CA ALA A 150 -2.63 27.18 -0.96
C ALA A 150 -3.36 27.71 -2.22
N GLU A 151 -4.66 28.02 -2.18
CA GLU A 151 -5.34 28.62 -3.35
C GLU A 151 -5.26 30.17 -3.40
N GLN A 152 -5.16 30.88 -2.25
CA GLN A 152 -5.10 32.36 -2.17
C GLN A 152 -4.31 32.85 -0.93
N GLU A 153 -3.74 34.07 -1.00
CA GLU A 153 -3.00 34.71 0.12
C GLU A 153 -3.83 34.85 1.41
N LEU A 154 -5.17 35.00 1.32
CA LEU A 154 -6.05 35.05 2.49
C LEU A 154 -6.21 33.70 3.21
N ASP A 155 -6.10 32.58 2.49
CA ASP A 155 -6.26 31.24 3.05
C ASP A 155 -4.95 30.67 3.61
N ALA A 156 -3.79 31.20 3.17
CA ALA A 156 -2.49 30.91 3.78
C ALA A 156 -2.43 31.29 5.28
N ALA A 157 -3.26 32.23 5.74
CA ALA A 157 -3.37 32.60 7.15
C ALA A 157 -4.19 31.60 7.99
N ARG A 158 -4.92 30.67 7.37
CA ARG A 158 -5.81 29.72 8.06
C ARG A 158 -5.20 28.34 8.24
N PHE A 159 -4.11 28.03 7.53
CA PHE A 159 -3.42 26.76 7.62
C PHE A 159 -1.96 26.98 7.99
N HIS A 160 -1.53 26.45 9.13
CA HIS A 160 -0.12 26.41 9.51
C HIS A 160 0.36 24.97 9.50
N ILE A 161 1.25 24.64 8.57
CA ILE A 161 1.81 23.30 8.38
C ILE A 161 3.31 23.37 8.66
N ASP A 162 3.77 22.80 9.76
CA ASP A 162 5.16 22.93 10.18
C ASP A 162 5.75 21.67 10.81
N GLY A 163 7.02 21.40 10.54
CA GLY A 163 7.71 20.21 11.03
C GLY A 163 8.90 19.82 10.15
N PRO A 164 9.78 18.93 10.66
CA PRO A 164 10.96 18.47 9.95
C PRO A 164 10.61 17.62 8.72
N ASP A 165 11.54 17.47 7.78
CA ASP A 165 11.36 16.58 6.63
C ASP A 165 11.09 15.14 7.12
N ALA A 166 9.96 14.57 6.70
CA ALA A 166 9.51 13.25 7.12
C ALA A 166 8.79 12.54 5.99
N SER A 167 9.26 11.34 5.66
CA SER A 167 8.62 10.46 4.67
C SER A 167 7.93 9.30 5.36
N LEU A 168 6.65 9.10 5.04
CA LEU A 168 5.81 8.02 5.56
C LEU A 168 5.96 6.77 4.70
N ALA A 169 6.06 5.61 5.33
CA ALA A 169 5.93 4.33 4.66
C ALA A 169 4.55 4.20 3.98
N PRO A 170 4.41 3.43 2.88
CA PRO A 170 3.18 3.40 2.08
C PRO A 170 1.88 3.12 2.86
N GLN A 171 1.91 2.17 3.79
CA GLN A 171 0.75 1.86 4.62
C GLN A 171 0.35 3.04 5.51
N ALA A 172 1.33 3.74 6.09
CA ALA A 172 1.09 4.88 6.95
C ALA A 172 0.56 6.07 6.14
N ALA A 173 1.14 6.35 4.96
CA ALA A 173 0.68 7.40 4.05
C ALA A 173 -0.81 7.25 3.70
N GLN A 174 -1.27 6.05 3.34
CA GLN A 174 -2.68 5.80 3.00
C GLN A 174 -3.62 6.03 4.19
N LEU A 175 -3.27 5.49 5.36
CA LEU A 175 -4.13 5.54 6.54
C LEU A 175 -4.16 6.94 7.15
N ILE A 176 -3.01 7.62 7.21
CA ILE A 176 -2.87 8.99 7.70
C ILE A 176 -3.56 9.96 6.73
N GLY A 177 -3.38 9.80 5.42
CA GLY A 177 -4.05 10.64 4.41
C GLY A 177 -5.57 10.64 4.57
N LEU A 178 -6.15 9.47 4.83
CA LEU A 178 -7.59 9.34 5.11
C LEU A 178 -8.00 9.99 6.44
N ALA A 179 -7.19 9.85 7.49
CA ALA A 179 -7.43 10.50 8.77
C ALA A 179 -7.41 12.03 8.65
N LEU A 180 -6.45 12.58 7.91
CA LEU A 180 -6.31 14.00 7.64
C LEU A 180 -7.52 14.54 6.86
N HIS A 181 -7.97 13.81 5.83
CA HIS A 181 -9.18 14.18 5.09
C HIS A 181 -10.41 14.27 6.00
N GLU A 182 -10.57 13.32 6.91
CA GLU A 182 -11.67 13.32 7.87
C GLU A 182 -11.59 14.48 8.86
N LEU A 183 -10.40 14.78 9.37
CA LEU A 183 -10.19 15.94 10.23
C LEU A 183 -10.52 17.25 9.50
N ALA A 184 -10.04 17.41 8.27
CA ALA A 184 -10.31 18.58 7.45
C ALA A 184 -11.81 18.75 7.15
N THR A 185 -12.49 17.67 6.78
CA THR A 185 -13.94 17.68 6.56
C THR A 185 -14.71 18.05 7.83
N ASN A 186 -14.32 17.54 8.99
CA ASN A 186 -14.97 17.87 10.26
C ASN A 186 -14.71 19.33 10.66
N ALA A 187 -13.48 19.82 10.46
CA ALA A 187 -13.14 21.22 10.68
C ALA A 187 -13.99 22.15 9.79
N ALA A 188 -14.21 21.78 8.53
CA ALA A 188 -15.03 22.56 7.59
C ALA A 188 -16.52 22.55 7.93
N LYS A 189 -17.05 21.41 8.36
CA LYS A 189 -18.49 21.27 8.68
C LYS A 189 -18.87 21.78 10.06
N HIS A 190 -17.98 21.64 11.04
CA HIS A 190 -18.31 21.80 12.45
C HIS A 190 -17.27 22.56 13.29
N GLY A 191 -16.05 22.71 12.78
CA GLY A 191 -14.90 23.20 13.54
C GLY A 191 -14.35 24.51 13.02
N ALA A 192 -13.04 24.70 13.17
CA ALA A 192 -12.37 25.96 12.82
C ALA A 192 -12.60 26.41 11.38
N LEU A 193 -12.60 25.49 10.42
CA LEU A 193 -12.72 25.87 9.01
C LEU A 193 -14.14 26.33 8.62
N SER A 194 -15.15 26.12 9.47
CA SER A 194 -16.53 26.58 9.26
C SER A 194 -16.71 28.11 9.39
N VAL A 195 -15.72 28.82 9.95
CA VAL A 195 -15.76 30.27 10.17
C VAL A 195 -14.51 30.96 9.61
N GLN A 196 -14.65 32.20 9.14
CA GLN A 196 -13.56 32.92 8.46
C GLN A 196 -12.30 33.12 9.32
N LYS A 197 -12.44 33.26 10.64
CA LYS A 197 -11.32 33.49 11.57
C LYS A 197 -10.66 32.21 12.09
N GLY A 198 -11.21 31.05 11.74
CA GLY A 198 -10.70 29.78 12.25
C GLY A 198 -9.44 29.34 11.52
N VAL A 199 -8.55 28.73 12.30
CA VAL A 199 -7.21 28.31 11.91
C VAL A 199 -7.03 26.83 12.24
N VAL A 200 -6.33 26.12 11.38
CA VAL A 200 -5.86 24.75 11.59
C VAL A 200 -4.33 24.77 11.61
N ASP A 201 -3.76 24.35 12.74
CA ASP A 201 -2.33 24.11 12.87
C ASP A 201 -2.08 22.60 12.81
N VAL A 202 -1.26 22.19 11.86
CA VAL A 202 -0.74 20.83 11.78
C VAL A 202 0.77 20.88 11.97
N THR A 203 1.22 20.30 13.08
CA THR A 203 2.64 20.31 13.44
C THR A 203 3.14 18.90 13.73
N TRP A 204 4.39 18.61 13.39
CA TRP A 204 5.03 17.38 13.84
C TRP A 204 6.47 17.62 14.28
N SER A 205 6.94 16.77 15.19
CA SER A 205 8.28 16.87 15.78
C SER A 205 8.81 15.50 16.16
N ASP A 206 10.13 15.36 16.28
CA ASP A 206 10.79 14.12 16.73
C ASP A 206 10.30 13.74 18.14
N ASP A 207 10.00 12.46 18.35
CA ASP A 207 9.54 11.93 19.63
C ASP A 207 10.68 11.49 20.59
N GLY A 208 11.94 11.67 20.15
CA GLY A 208 13.16 11.28 20.85
C GLY A 208 13.48 9.78 20.75
N LYS A 209 12.67 9.00 20.03
CA LYS A 209 12.80 7.54 19.85
C LYS A 209 12.97 7.16 18.37
N GLY A 210 13.18 8.15 17.51
CA GLY A 210 13.29 7.99 16.06
C GLY A 210 11.93 7.93 15.34
N GLY A 211 10.84 8.18 16.06
CA GLY A 211 9.53 8.43 15.48
C GLY A 211 9.22 9.94 15.44
N ILE A 212 7.98 10.27 15.09
CA ILE A 212 7.48 11.64 15.15
C ILE A 212 6.13 11.70 15.85
N ASN A 213 5.81 12.83 16.48
CA ASN A 213 4.48 13.08 17.03
C ASN A 213 3.76 14.13 16.18
N LEU A 214 2.72 13.70 15.47
CA LEU A 214 1.87 14.54 14.63
C LEU A 214 0.70 15.09 15.45
N VAL A 215 0.49 16.41 15.38
CA VAL A 215 -0.53 17.14 16.13
C VAL A 215 -1.34 17.99 15.17
N TRP A 216 -2.65 17.78 15.16
CA TRP A 216 -3.64 18.66 14.54
C TRP A 216 -4.33 19.47 15.64
N ARG A 217 -4.41 20.78 15.45
CA ARG A 217 -5.07 21.69 16.40
C ARG A 217 -5.93 22.69 15.65
N GLU A 218 -7.19 22.75 16.03
CA GLU A 218 -8.13 23.78 15.58
C GLU A 218 -8.15 24.95 16.56
N ARG A 219 -8.26 26.18 16.04
CA ARG A 219 -8.38 27.40 16.84
C ARG A 219 -9.30 28.42 16.17
N GLY A 220 -9.87 29.32 16.97
CA GLY A 220 -10.70 30.42 16.44
C GLY A 220 -12.02 29.96 15.80
N GLY A 221 -12.39 28.70 16.01
CA GLY A 221 -13.63 28.09 15.55
C GLY A 221 -14.82 28.36 16.48
N PRO A 222 -16.00 27.82 16.14
CA PRO A 222 -17.12 27.77 17.05
C PRO A 222 -16.79 26.93 18.30
N LYS A 223 -17.49 27.19 19.41
CA LYS A 223 -17.29 26.45 20.66
C LYS A 223 -17.51 24.96 20.44
N VAL A 224 -16.47 24.17 20.67
CA VAL A 224 -16.53 22.73 20.50
C VAL A 224 -17.25 22.10 21.69
N THR A 225 -18.12 21.14 21.40
CA THR A 225 -18.70 20.26 22.42
C THR A 225 -18.41 18.80 22.03
N PRO A 226 -18.08 17.93 23.00
CA PRO A 226 -17.84 16.52 22.72
C PRO A 226 -19.05 15.91 21.99
N PRO A 227 -18.83 15.20 20.88
CA PRO A 227 -19.93 14.67 20.10
C PRO A 227 -20.70 13.61 20.90
N LYS A 228 -22.03 13.69 20.88
CA LYS A 228 -22.92 12.71 21.55
C LYS A 228 -22.87 11.31 20.91
N ALA A 229 -22.40 11.22 19.67
CA ALA A 229 -22.19 9.97 18.95
C ALA A 229 -20.84 10.01 18.22
N THR A 230 -20.09 8.91 18.26
CA THR A 230 -18.79 8.78 17.60
C THR A 230 -18.95 8.82 16.09
N GLY A 231 -18.60 9.88 15.36
CA GLY A 231 -18.83 10.00 13.90
C GLY A 231 -18.02 9.03 13.00
N PHE A 232 -18.18 9.15 11.67
CA PHE A 232 -17.40 8.37 10.69
C PHE A 232 -15.89 8.62 10.84
N GLY A 233 -15.48 9.89 10.98
CA GLY A 233 -14.09 10.26 11.26
C GLY A 233 -13.52 9.55 12.50
N HIS A 234 -14.30 9.39 13.58
CA HIS A 234 -13.83 8.69 14.77
C HIS A 234 -13.49 7.21 14.52
N VAL A 235 -14.24 6.52 13.66
CA VAL A 235 -13.95 5.11 13.34
C VAL A 235 -12.76 4.99 12.37
N VAL A 236 -12.63 5.92 11.42
CA VAL A 236 -11.45 6.00 10.55
C VAL A 236 -10.19 6.17 11.39
N LEU A 237 -10.19 7.14 12.30
CA LEU A 237 -9.10 7.41 13.23
C LEU A 237 -8.80 6.19 14.11
N LYS A 238 -9.83 5.51 14.63
CA LYS A 238 -9.66 4.31 15.48
C LYS A 238 -9.10 3.12 14.70
N ARG A 239 -9.54 2.89 13.47
CA ARG A 239 -9.01 1.80 12.62
C ARG A 239 -7.59 2.07 12.16
N MET A 240 -7.29 3.31 11.80
CA MET A 240 -5.94 3.77 11.49
C MET A 240 -5.02 3.51 12.69
N ALA A 241 -5.42 3.96 13.89
CA ALA A 241 -4.67 3.75 15.12
C ALA A 241 -4.39 2.26 15.39
N ALA A 242 -5.41 1.41 15.27
CA ALA A 242 -5.24 -0.04 15.43
C ALA A 242 -4.32 -0.68 14.37
N SER A 243 -4.37 -0.18 13.13
CA SER A 243 -3.56 -0.73 12.02
C SER A 243 -2.10 -0.28 12.10
N LEU A 244 -1.84 0.88 12.71
CA LEU A 244 -0.51 1.43 12.92
C LEU A 244 0.03 1.15 14.33
N ASP A 245 -0.67 0.35 15.14
CA ASP A 245 -0.29 0.07 16.54
C ASP A 245 0.01 1.37 17.34
N ALA A 246 -0.76 2.42 17.05
CA ALA A 246 -0.56 3.76 17.56
C ALA A 246 -1.62 4.12 18.61
N THR A 247 -1.21 4.77 19.69
CA THR A 247 -2.13 5.32 20.69
C THR A 247 -2.45 6.76 20.33
N VAL A 248 -3.66 6.97 19.82
CA VAL A 248 -4.11 8.26 19.30
C VAL A 248 -5.01 8.98 20.31
N SER A 249 -4.77 10.27 20.54
CA SER A 249 -5.64 11.13 21.36
C SER A 249 -6.51 12.00 20.46
N LEU A 250 -7.79 12.12 20.82
CA LEU A 250 -8.73 13.07 20.21
C LEU A 250 -9.50 13.77 21.31
N GLU A 251 -9.23 15.06 21.47
CA GLU A 251 -9.73 15.90 22.53
C GLU A 251 -10.62 17.00 21.95
N PHE A 252 -11.64 17.39 22.71
CA PHE A 252 -12.61 18.42 22.35
C PHE A 252 -12.58 19.61 23.31
N PRO A 253 -11.42 20.31 23.50
CA PRO A 253 -11.39 21.57 24.22
C PRO A 253 -12.39 22.58 23.64
N PRO A 254 -13.01 23.45 24.47
CA PRO A 254 -13.97 24.44 23.99
C PRO A 254 -13.46 25.34 22.86
N ASP A 255 -12.15 25.59 22.82
CA ASP A 255 -11.49 26.51 21.89
C ASP A 255 -11.13 25.87 20.53
N GLY A 256 -11.27 24.55 20.41
CA GLY A 256 -10.99 23.81 19.19
C GLY A 256 -10.58 22.35 19.44
N VAL A 257 -10.76 21.51 18.43
CA VAL A 257 -10.40 20.09 18.46
C VAL A 257 -8.87 19.94 18.46
N VAL A 258 -8.36 19.00 19.26
CA VAL A 258 -6.94 18.61 19.25
C VAL A 258 -6.86 17.12 18.99
N TRP A 259 -6.10 16.75 17.97
CA TRP A 259 -5.81 15.36 17.64
C TRP A 259 -4.30 15.15 17.66
N THR A 260 -3.85 14.09 18.33
CA THR A 260 -2.43 13.77 18.50
C THR A 260 -2.19 12.31 18.15
N MET A 261 -1.18 12.07 17.32
CA MET A 261 -0.81 10.76 16.82
C MET A 261 0.71 10.57 16.84
N PRO A 262 1.23 9.65 17.66
CA PRO A 262 2.60 9.18 17.53
C PRO A 262 2.72 8.29 16.30
N ILE A 263 3.82 8.46 15.56
CA ILE A 263 4.20 7.68 14.39
C ILE A 263 5.54 7.03 14.69
N ASP A 264 5.52 5.72 14.86
CA ASP A 264 6.71 4.93 15.15
C ASP A 264 7.71 4.94 14.00
N ALA A 265 9.01 4.84 14.32
CA ALA A 265 10.10 4.79 13.37
C ALA A 265 9.91 3.74 12.25
N LYS A 266 9.22 2.62 12.51
CA LYS A 266 8.94 1.57 11.52
C LYS A 266 8.00 2.02 10.39
N TYR A 267 7.30 3.13 10.58
CA TYR A 267 6.41 3.75 9.60
C TYR A 267 7.03 4.98 8.92
N LEU A 268 8.30 5.27 9.18
CA LEU A 268 9.06 6.32 8.52
C LEU A 268 10.07 5.70 7.55
N VAL A 269 10.22 6.31 6.38
CA VAL A 269 11.27 5.98 5.44
C VAL A 269 12.54 6.68 5.91
N ARG A 270 13.57 5.90 6.25
CA ARG A 270 14.87 6.47 6.61
C ARG A 270 15.56 6.95 5.33
N ALA A 271 16.04 8.19 5.36
CA ALA A 271 16.96 8.73 4.36
C ALA A 271 18.31 8.00 4.39
#